data_AF-A0A970E6K7-F1
#
_entry.id   AF-A0A970E6K7-F1
#
_cell.length_a   1.000
_cell.length_b   1.000
_cell.length_c   1.000
_cell.angle_alpha   90.00
_cell.angle_beta   90.00
_cell.angle_gamma   90.00
#
_symmetry.space_group_name_H-M   'P 1'
#
loop_
_entity.id
_entity.type
_entity.pdbx_description
1 polymer ?
#
loop_
_entity_poly.entity_id
_entity_poly.type
_entity_poly.pdbx_seq_one_letter_code
_entity_poly.pdbx_strand_id
1 'polypeptide(L)'
;MNKEKAKEIFERYNPTSDIVRCPRGRANIRKLLDSYARAAVNLYGIIRRDDFVNIFNDQNEDKTTKEEIYILLLPLVLKNGWYGFYKEYIVHYCFFDDFKQVEYLLEQQADKPRYVPDKDEFLKYVDEGYEDNDYWWNVFSFMLDAFGFNRNTTVAYEEIKEILTYSDEIRELGSILNEHNIIFRDEKQLQQFADLIMHAKNNTRMWQNKGHTPSELREILSKRYKNIIKFPKLERTKIKRNDPCPCGSGKKYKKCCAIFDDAKTAQLSPDESRLFYETWFGLISYVNERKSVVRAKIKPEYPNTIDWMMIKKVRDVLWNEPELINEYIGETELPQEKIDILMLWRSKHKKGMFLIMEYRPEYAVAIAPNSQGKDLLYGIKGICNSVANALQRELPVQIETVLLPFKGKIIYDSFMSVIDIRFGGGARELFSEIYDKVIKHGIIESLDT
;
A
#
# COMPACT_ATOMS: atom_id res chain seq x y z
N MET A 1 3.46 12.67 28.19
CA MET A 1 2.24 13.21 28.87
C MET A 1 2.48 13.16 30.39
N ASN A 2 1.74 13.87 31.26
CA ASN A 2 1.87 13.63 32.71
C ASN A 2 0.99 12.44 33.14
N LYS A 3 1.43 11.69 34.17
CA LYS A 3 0.78 10.44 34.61
C LYS A 3 -0.69 10.59 35.00
N GLU A 4 -1.05 11.72 35.63
CA GLU A 4 -2.44 12.01 36.02
C GLU A 4 -3.38 12.06 34.81
N LYS A 5 -2.99 12.76 33.74
CA LYS A 5 -3.79 12.84 32.52
C LYS A 5 -3.88 11.50 31.79
N ALA A 6 -2.83 10.69 31.83
CA ALA A 6 -2.83 9.35 31.26
C ALA A 6 -3.83 8.44 32.00
N LYS A 7 -3.83 8.51 33.33
CA LYS A 7 -4.80 7.83 34.20
C LYS A 7 -6.23 8.27 33.92
N GLU A 8 -6.49 9.58 33.81
CA GLU A 8 -7.83 10.10 33.45
C GLU A 8 -8.32 9.57 32.09
N ILE A 9 -7.43 9.46 31.10
CA ILE A 9 -7.75 8.90 29.79
C ILE A 9 -8.09 7.41 29.92
N PHE A 10 -7.28 6.65 30.65
CA PHE A 10 -7.53 5.23 30.88
C PHE A 10 -8.87 5.00 31.56
N GLU A 11 -9.16 5.69 32.66
CA GLU A 11 -10.42 5.58 33.41
C GLU A 11 -11.63 6.00 32.57
N ARG A 12 -11.48 6.99 31.68
CA ARG A 12 -12.54 7.42 30.77
C ARG A 12 -12.96 6.33 29.78
N TYR A 13 -12.00 5.57 29.24
CA TYR A 13 -12.28 4.52 28.25
C TYR A 13 -12.47 3.14 28.88
N ASN A 14 -12.16 2.99 30.18
CA ASN A 14 -12.26 1.74 30.93
C ASN A 14 -12.94 1.98 32.29
N PRO A 15 -14.18 2.52 32.31
CA PRO A 15 -14.83 2.88 33.56
C PRO A 15 -15.27 1.65 34.36
N THR A 16 -15.01 1.64 35.67
CA THR A 16 -15.46 0.57 36.58
C THR A 16 -16.98 0.46 36.66
N SER A 17 -17.71 1.55 36.38
CA SER A 17 -19.18 1.59 36.34
C SER A 17 -19.79 0.73 35.23
N ASP A 18 -19.04 0.43 34.18
CA ASP A 18 -19.52 -0.33 33.02
C ASP A 18 -19.36 -1.85 33.22
N ILE A 19 -18.76 -2.28 34.34
CA ILE A 19 -18.62 -3.70 34.66
C ILE A 19 -20.01 -4.31 34.87
N VAL A 20 -20.34 -5.28 34.03
CA VAL A 20 -21.53 -6.12 34.17
C VAL A 20 -21.16 -7.57 34.45
N ARG A 21 -22.10 -8.33 35.01
CA ARG A 21 -21.92 -9.78 35.17
C ARG A 21 -21.75 -10.43 33.80
N CYS A 22 -20.76 -11.33 33.69
CA CYS A 22 -20.53 -12.09 32.45
C CYS A 22 -21.86 -12.73 31.96
N PRO A 23 -22.26 -12.46 30.70
CA PRO A 23 -23.48 -13.03 30.12
C PRO A 23 -23.50 -14.56 30.21
N ARG A 24 -24.69 -15.13 30.45
CA ARG A 24 -24.86 -16.59 30.57
C ARG A 24 -24.35 -17.28 29.31
N GLY A 25 -23.54 -18.34 29.48
CA GLY A 25 -22.96 -19.11 28.38
C GLY A 25 -21.68 -18.54 27.77
N ARG A 26 -21.24 -17.33 28.14
CA ARG A 26 -20.07 -16.66 27.54
C ARG A 26 -18.78 -16.76 28.36
N ALA A 27 -18.74 -17.66 29.35
CA ALA A 27 -17.56 -17.83 30.19
C ALA A 27 -16.36 -18.41 29.42
N ASN A 28 -16.60 -19.42 28.58
CA ASN A 28 -15.54 -20.08 27.80
C ASN A 28 -14.99 -19.16 26.70
N ILE A 29 -15.88 -18.52 25.93
CA ILE A 29 -15.46 -17.60 24.88
C ILE A 29 -14.69 -16.41 25.46
N ARG A 30 -15.04 -15.90 26.65
CA ARG A 30 -14.30 -14.82 27.30
C ARG A 30 -12.83 -15.16 27.52
N LYS A 31 -12.52 -16.41 27.90
CA LYS A 31 -11.13 -16.86 28.08
C LYS A 31 -10.37 -16.88 26.76
N LEU A 32 -11.02 -17.30 25.69
CA LEU A 32 -10.42 -17.32 24.36
C LEU A 32 -10.24 -15.90 23.80
N LEU A 33 -11.24 -15.03 23.96
CA LEU A 33 -11.16 -13.61 23.58
C LEU A 33 -10.03 -12.89 24.31
N ASP A 34 -9.82 -13.19 25.59
CA ASP A 34 -8.67 -12.66 26.35
C ASP A 34 -7.33 -13.09 25.75
N SER A 35 -7.23 -14.36 25.35
CA SER A 35 -6.03 -14.89 24.68
C SER A 35 -5.80 -14.20 23.33
N TYR A 36 -6.86 -14.05 22.52
CA TYR A 36 -6.79 -13.31 21.27
C TYR A 36 -6.41 -11.84 21.49
N ALA A 37 -6.96 -11.19 22.51
CA ALA A 37 -6.68 -9.77 22.80
C ALA A 37 -5.20 -9.58 23.13
N ARG A 38 -4.64 -10.44 23.99
CA ARG A 38 -3.20 -10.47 24.33
C ARG A 38 -2.34 -10.71 23.10
N ALA A 39 -2.64 -11.75 22.32
CA ALA A 39 -1.94 -12.02 21.07
C ALA A 39 -1.97 -10.83 20.09
N ALA A 40 -3.13 -10.19 19.94
CA ALA A 40 -3.29 -9.05 19.06
C ALA A 40 -2.48 -7.84 19.52
N VAL A 41 -2.49 -7.49 20.81
CA VAL A 41 -1.72 -6.35 21.30
C VAL A 41 -0.22 -6.63 21.30
N ASN A 42 0.21 -7.87 21.50
CA ASN A 42 1.64 -8.23 21.42
C ASN A 42 2.15 -8.21 19.97
N LEU A 43 1.34 -8.66 19.00
CA LEU A 43 1.74 -8.68 17.60
C LEU A 43 1.58 -7.31 16.89
N TYR A 44 0.61 -6.50 17.29
CA TYR A 44 0.27 -5.27 16.58
C TYR A 44 0.46 -3.99 17.40
N GLY A 45 0.62 -4.08 18.72
CA GLY A 45 0.55 -2.96 19.67
C GLY A 45 -0.87 -2.40 19.84
N ILE A 46 -1.56 -2.16 18.73
CA ILE A 46 -2.89 -1.57 18.64
C ILE A 46 -3.71 -2.31 17.57
N ILE A 47 -4.97 -2.61 17.89
CA ILE A 47 -5.92 -3.18 16.94
C ILE A 47 -7.29 -2.50 17.06
N ARG A 48 -7.90 -2.18 15.92
CA ARG A 48 -9.27 -1.67 15.90
C ARG A 48 -10.22 -2.80 16.28
N ARG A 49 -11.24 -2.51 17.10
CA ARG A 49 -12.20 -3.52 17.57
C ARG A 49 -12.85 -4.31 16.44
N ASP A 50 -13.19 -3.66 15.32
CA ASP A 50 -13.77 -4.35 14.16
C ASP A 50 -12.78 -5.34 13.51
N ASP A 51 -11.50 -4.95 13.36
CA ASP A 51 -10.47 -5.82 12.82
C ASP A 51 -10.22 -7.02 13.75
N PHE A 52 -10.25 -6.80 15.06
CA PHE A 52 -10.15 -7.86 16.08
C PHE A 52 -11.30 -8.86 15.98
N VAL A 53 -12.54 -8.36 15.87
CA VAL A 53 -13.73 -9.19 15.71
C VAL A 53 -13.64 -10.02 14.43
N ASN A 54 -13.18 -9.43 13.33
CA ASN A 54 -12.99 -10.16 12.07
C ASN A 54 -11.98 -11.30 12.23
N ILE A 55 -10.80 -11.04 12.80
CA ILE A 55 -9.78 -12.09 13.03
C ILE A 55 -10.34 -13.20 13.92
N PHE A 56 -11.00 -12.85 15.02
CA PHE A 56 -11.58 -13.85 15.93
C PHE A 56 -12.66 -14.68 15.24
N ASN A 57 -13.59 -14.03 14.55
CA ASN A 57 -14.71 -14.67 13.88
C ASN A 57 -14.25 -15.52 12.69
N ASP A 58 -13.22 -15.11 11.96
CA ASP A 58 -12.70 -15.90 10.83
C ASP A 58 -12.02 -17.19 11.29
N GLN A 59 -11.48 -17.21 12.50
CA GLN A 59 -10.69 -18.32 13.04
C GLN A 59 -11.46 -19.23 14.03
N ASN A 60 -12.70 -18.88 14.41
CA ASN A 60 -13.46 -19.60 15.44
C ASN A 60 -14.93 -19.82 15.04
N GLU A 61 -15.50 -20.94 15.50
CA GLU A 61 -16.92 -21.25 15.29
C GLU A 61 -17.82 -20.28 16.06
N ASP A 62 -17.54 -20.12 17.37
CA ASP A 62 -18.18 -19.11 18.21
C ASP A 62 -17.86 -17.71 17.69
N LYS A 63 -18.91 -16.91 17.47
CA LYS A 63 -18.78 -15.54 17.00
C LYS A 63 -18.92 -14.53 18.14
N THR A 64 -18.41 -13.33 17.91
CA THR A 64 -18.54 -12.17 18.80
C THR A 64 -18.87 -10.90 18.02
N THR A 65 -19.23 -9.84 18.73
CA THR A 65 -19.40 -8.48 18.18
C THR A 65 -18.53 -7.47 18.91
N LYS A 66 -18.38 -6.26 18.35
CA LYS A 66 -17.60 -5.17 18.94
C LYS A 66 -18.15 -4.70 20.30
N GLU A 67 -19.47 -4.76 20.50
CA GLU A 67 -20.13 -4.46 21.78
C GLU A 67 -19.84 -5.55 22.79
N GLU A 68 -19.88 -6.80 22.34
CA GLU A 68 -19.70 -7.94 23.21
C GLU A 68 -18.27 -8.08 23.71
N ILE A 69 -17.26 -7.83 22.86
CA ILE A 69 -15.86 -7.85 23.32
C ILE A 69 -15.61 -6.77 24.39
N TYR A 70 -16.27 -5.62 24.32
CA TYR A 70 -16.15 -4.58 25.36
C TYR A 70 -16.65 -5.12 26.70
N ILE A 71 -17.86 -5.67 26.70
CA ILE A 71 -18.50 -6.24 27.89
C ILE A 71 -17.69 -7.39 28.49
N LEU A 72 -17.20 -8.31 27.64
CA LEU A 72 -16.51 -9.51 28.09
C LEU A 72 -15.09 -9.24 28.58
N LEU A 73 -14.38 -8.28 27.97
CA LEU A 73 -12.99 -8.02 28.27
C LEU A 73 -12.76 -6.91 29.29
N LEU A 74 -13.67 -5.93 29.44
CA LEU A 74 -13.49 -4.83 30.41
C LEU A 74 -13.19 -5.30 31.85
N PRO A 75 -13.84 -6.35 32.39
CA PRO A 75 -13.47 -6.87 33.72
C PRO A 75 -12.05 -7.42 33.79
N LEU A 76 -11.51 -7.92 32.68
CA LEU A 76 -10.14 -8.45 32.58
C LEU A 76 -9.12 -7.33 32.38
N VAL A 77 -9.47 -6.29 31.63
CA VAL A 77 -8.70 -5.04 31.53
C VAL A 77 -8.45 -4.48 32.93
N LEU A 78 -9.51 -4.31 33.73
CA LEU A 78 -9.43 -3.70 35.06
C LEU A 78 -8.78 -4.59 36.11
N LYS A 79 -8.83 -5.92 35.91
CA LYS A 79 -8.22 -6.88 36.84
C LYS A 79 -6.74 -7.13 36.54
N ASN A 80 -6.38 -7.32 35.27
CA ASN A 80 -5.07 -7.81 34.88
C ASN A 80 -4.21 -6.73 34.20
N GLY A 81 -4.82 -5.76 33.51
CA GLY A 81 -4.11 -4.63 32.91
C GLY A 81 -3.22 -4.92 31.70
N TRP A 82 -3.31 -6.09 31.06
CA TRP A 82 -2.47 -6.45 29.89
C TRP A 82 -2.79 -5.66 28.62
N TYR A 83 -4.02 -5.21 28.49
CA TYR A 83 -4.51 -4.38 27.39
C TYR A 83 -5.64 -3.51 27.92
N GLY A 84 -5.98 -2.46 27.19
CA GLY A 84 -7.07 -1.55 27.54
C GLY A 84 -7.82 -1.05 26.32
N PHE A 85 -8.98 -0.45 26.55
CA PHE A 85 -9.72 0.22 25.50
C PHE A 85 -9.27 1.69 25.38
N TYR A 86 -9.18 2.16 24.14
CA TYR A 86 -8.94 3.55 23.81
C TYR A 86 -9.68 3.89 22.52
N LYS A 87 -10.71 4.76 22.59
CA LYS A 87 -11.60 5.05 21.46
C LYS A 87 -12.16 3.74 20.86
N GLU A 88 -12.03 3.52 19.55
CA GLU A 88 -12.40 2.26 18.90
C GLU A 88 -11.35 1.13 18.93
N TYR A 89 -10.27 1.28 19.70
CA TYR A 89 -9.12 0.35 19.70
C TYR A 89 -8.97 -0.43 21.00
N ILE A 90 -8.36 -1.60 20.88
CA ILE A 90 -7.70 -2.32 21.97
C ILE A 90 -6.21 -2.00 21.87
N VAL A 91 -5.60 -1.55 22.97
CA VAL A 91 -4.22 -1.08 23.02
C VAL A 91 -3.40 -1.85 24.07
N HIS A 92 -2.12 -2.05 23.78
CA HIS A 92 -1.16 -2.65 24.69
C HIS A 92 -0.98 -1.82 25.98
N TYR A 93 -0.67 -2.48 27.10
CA TYR A 93 -0.52 -1.82 28.40
C TYR A 93 0.60 -0.78 28.45
N CYS A 94 1.62 -0.92 27.59
CA CYS A 94 2.75 0.01 27.51
C CYS A 94 2.31 1.46 27.18
N PHE A 95 1.11 1.65 26.65
CA PHE A 95 0.57 2.97 26.31
C PHE A 95 -0.18 3.65 27.47
N PHE A 96 -0.41 2.98 28.59
CA PHE A 96 -1.24 3.52 29.67
C PHE A 96 -0.66 4.78 30.33
N ASP A 97 0.66 4.96 30.27
CA ASP A 97 1.35 6.15 30.76
C ASP A 97 1.47 7.27 29.71
N ASP A 98 1.35 6.95 28.41
CA ASP A 98 1.35 7.94 27.33
C ASP A 98 0.53 7.55 26.08
N PHE A 99 -0.78 7.78 26.12
CA PHE A 99 -1.69 7.60 24.99
C PHE A 99 -1.35 8.45 23.74
N LYS A 100 -0.44 9.44 23.80
CA LYS A 100 0.02 10.10 22.56
C LYS A 100 0.79 9.14 21.65
N GLN A 101 1.45 8.14 22.22
CA GLN A 101 2.15 7.10 21.47
C GLN A 101 1.20 6.23 20.67
N VAL A 102 -0.07 6.11 21.09
CA VAL A 102 -1.11 5.40 20.32
C VAL A 102 -1.37 6.10 19.00
N GLU A 103 -1.55 7.43 19.02
CA GLU A 103 -1.77 8.23 17.81
C GLU A 103 -0.56 8.19 16.87
N TYR A 104 0.65 8.28 17.45
CA TYR A 104 1.90 8.16 16.68
C TYR A 104 2.03 6.79 16.00
N LEU A 105 1.75 5.69 16.70
CA LEU A 105 1.80 4.37 16.10
C LEU A 105 0.72 4.18 15.03
N LEU A 106 -0.49 4.71 15.23
CA LEU A 106 -1.55 4.71 14.22
C LEU A 106 -1.13 5.49 12.95
N GLU A 107 -0.40 6.61 13.10
CA GLU A 107 0.21 7.35 11.98
C GLU A 107 1.19 6.47 11.20
N GLN A 108 2.08 5.75 11.90
CA GLN A 108 3.09 4.88 11.27
C GLN A 108 2.46 3.65 10.59
N GLN A 109 1.42 3.08 11.18
CA GLN A 109 0.71 1.93 10.64
C GLN A 109 -0.09 2.29 9.37
N ALA A 110 -0.75 3.46 9.37
CA ALA A 110 -1.56 3.97 8.25
C ALA A 110 -2.36 2.84 7.55
N ASP A 111 -2.27 2.76 6.22
CA ASP A 111 -2.96 1.75 5.41
C ASP A 111 -2.03 0.58 5.02
N LYS A 112 -0.97 0.33 5.81
CA LYS A 112 -0.19 -0.90 5.61
C LYS A 112 -1.12 -2.12 5.75
N PRO A 113 -0.90 -3.18 4.94
CA PRO A 113 -1.62 -4.43 5.13
C PRO A 113 -1.31 -5.01 6.51
N ARG A 114 -2.25 -5.76 7.07
CA ARG A 114 -2.07 -6.45 8.34
C ARG A 114 -1.61 -7.88 8.06
N TYR A 115 -0.56 -8.31 8.75
CA TYR A 115 -0.20 -9.71 8.81
C TYR A 115 -1.22 -10.43 9.69
N VAL A 116 -1.89 -11.46 9.18
CA VAL A 116 -2.83 -12.29 9.96
C VAL A 116 -2.38 -13.75 9.82
N PRO A 117 -1.68 -14.30 10.83
CA PRO A 117 -1.30 -15.71 10.81
C PRO A 117 -2.52 -16.60 11.03
N ASP A 118 -2.36 -17.91 10.82
CA ASP A 118 -3.38 -18.89 11.23
C ASP A 118 -3.59 -18.86 12.76
N LYS A 119 -4.64 -19.56 13.21
CA LYS A 119 -5.05 -19.54 14.63
C LYS A 119 -3.96 -20.02 15.57
N ASP A 120 -3.29 -21.12 15.24
CA ASP A 120 -2.34 -21.76 16.14
C ASP A 120 -1.08 -20.89 16.27
N GLU A 121 -0.63 -20.31 15.16
CA GLU A 121 0.47 -19.35 15.15
C GLU A 121 0.09 -18.03 15.83
N PHE A 122 -1.13 -17.51 15.59
CA PHE A 122 -1.61 -16.28 16.23
C PHE A 122 -1.62 -16.40 17.76
N LEU A 123 -2.06 -17.53 18.29
CA LEU A 123 -2.16 -17.75 19.74
C LEU A 123 -0.81 -17.94 20.43
N LYS A 124 0.30 -18.15 19.71
CA LYS A 124 1.64 -18.13 20.32
C LYS A 124 2.03 -16.75 20.84
N TYR A 125 1.56 -15.69 20.19
CA TYR A 125 1.76 -14.30 20.63
C TYR A 125 1.03 -13.95 21.94
N VAL A 126 0.27 -14.86 22.54
CA VAL A 126 -0.21 -14.69 23.94
C VAL A 126 0.97 -14.53 24.90
N ASP A 127 2.08 -15.21 24.60
CA ASP A 127 3.37 -14.98 25.23
C ASP A 127 4.03 -13.76 24.59
N GLU A 128 4.28 -12.72 25.38
CA GLU A 128 4.94 -11.49 24.93
C GLU A 128 6.39 -11.75 24.52
N GLY A 129 7.02 -12.80 25.06
CA GLY A 129 8.37 -13.21 24.70
C GLY A 129 8.45 -14.13 23.48
N TYR A 130 7.34 -14.44 22.81
CA TYR A 130 7.35 -15.31 21.64
C TYR A 130 8.06 -14.66 20.44
N GLU A 131 8.97 -15.41 19.84
CA GLU A 131 9.64 -15.08 18.59
C GLU A 131 9.35 -16.16 17.55
N ASP A 132 9.01 -15.76 16.32
CA ASP A 132 8.67 -16.67 15.24
C ASP A 132 9.89 -17.19 14.45
N ASN A 133 11.10 -16.82 14.89
CA ASN A 133 12.37 -17.17 14.28
C ASN A 133 13.54 -17.04 15.27
N ASP A 134 14.70 -17.59 14.90
CA ASP A 134 15.90 -17.61 15.75
C ASP A 134 16.90 -16.47 15.41
N TYR A 135 16.51 -15.45 14.65
CA TYR A 135 17.49 -14.46 14.15
C TYR A 135 18.13 -13.65 15.28
N TRP A 136 17.39 -13.29 16.31
CA TRP A 136 17.94 -12.63 17.50
C TRP A 136 18.77 -13.59 18.36
N TRP A 137 18.39 -14.86 18.43
CA TRP A 137 19.22 -15.89 19.06
C TRP A 137 20.58 -16.05 18.39
N ASN A 138 20.66 -15.92 17.06
CA ASN A 138 21.93 -15.93 16.33
C ASN A 138 22.81 -14.72 16.68
N VAL A 139 22.21 -13.53 16.86
CA VAL A 139 22.92 -12.34 17.35
C VAL A 139 23.46 -12.60 18.76
N PHE A 140 22.62 -13.13 19.65
CA PHE A 140 23.02 -13.41 21.03
C PHE A 140 24.15 -14.44 21.11
N SER A 141 24.02 -15.54 20.37
CA SER A 141 25.02 -16.61 20.30
C SER A 141 26.36 -16.08 19.82
N PHE A 142 26.36 -15.26 18.76
CA PHE A 142 27.56 -14.60 18.28
C PHE A 142 28.20 -13.71 19.36
N MET A 143 27.39 -12.93 20.09
CA MET A 143 27.90 -12.06 21.15
C MET A 143 28.51 -12.86 22.30
N LEU A 144 27.90 -13.99 22.69
CA LEU A 144 28.46 -14.87 23.72
C LEU A 144 29.78 -15.51 23.28
N ASP A 145 29.86 -15.98 22.03
CA ASP A 145 31.09 -16.58 21.50
C ASP A 145 32.23 -15.56 21.35
N ALA A 146 31.89 -14.34 20.93
CA ALA A 146 32.85 -13.27 20.67
C ALA A 146 33.36 -12.58 21.94
N PHE A 147 32.47 -12.36 22.93
CA PHE A 147 32.73 -11.50 24.09
C PHE A 147 32.62 -12.23 25.44
N GLY A 148 32.18 -13.49 25.43
CA GLY A 148 32.03 -14.33 26.61
C GLY A 148 30.70 -14.14 27.34
N PHE A 149 30.35 -15.12 28.18
CA PHE A 149 29.18 -15.05 29.06
C PHE A 149 29.46 -14.14 30.26
N ASN A 150 29.14 -12.86 30.12
CA ASN A 150 29.28 -11.86 31.18
C ASN A 150 28.13 -10.84 31.12
N ARG A 151 27.98 -10.06 32.20
CA ARG A 151 26.90 -9.09 32.37
C ARG A 151 26.86 -8.04 31.25
N ASN A 152 28.02 -7.51 30.84
CA ASN A 152 28.07 -6.46 29.83
C ASN A 152 27.56 -6.98 28.49
N THR A 153 27.98 -8.18 28.09
CA THR A 153 27.53 -8.83 26.85
C THR A 153 26.02 -9.08 26.86
N THR A 154 25.48 -9.58 27.97
CA THR A 154 24.03 -9.84 28.08
C THR A 154 23.20 -8.56 28.07
N VAL A 155 23.64 -7.51 28.78
CA VAL A 155 22.88 -6.24 28.85
C VAL A 155 22.96 -5.49 27.52
N ALA A 156 24.13 -5.47 26.89
CA ALA A 156 24.28 -4.89 25.56
C ALA A 156 23.35 -5.55 24.53
N TYR A 157 23.21 -6.88 24.56
CA TYR A 157 22.29 -7.57 23.66
C TYR A 157 20.83 -7.14 23.86
N GLU A 158 20.36 -7.10 25.12
CA GLU A 158 18.97 -6.70 25.43
C GLU A 158 18.68 -5.26 24.97
N GLU A 159 19.58 -4.31 25.25
CA GLU A 159 19.43 -2.92 24.81
C GLU A 159 19.42 -2.79 23.28
N ILE A 160 20.30 -3.51 22.59
CA ILE A 160 20.36 -3.53 21.12
C ILE A 160 19.05 -4.08 20.53
N LYS A 161 18.56 -5.19 21.09
CA LYS A 161 17.33 -5.83 20.64
C LYS A 161 16.13 -4.92 20.88
N GLU A 162 16.01 -4.31 22.05
CA GLU A 162 14.92 -3.39 22.39
C GLU A 162 14.86 -2.21 21.40
N ILE A 163 15.98 -1.50 21.24
CA ILE A 163 16.03 -0.30 20.38
C ILE A 163 15.74 -0.66 18.92
N LEU A 164 16.23 -1.80 18.42
CA LEU A 164 16.04 -2.16 17.02
C LEU A 164 14.67 -2.80 16.73
N THR A 165 13.99 -3.31 17.75
CA THR A 165 12.62 -3.81 17.67
C THR A 165 11.61 -2.65 17.65
N TYR A 166 11.85 -1.61 18.46
CA TYR A 166 10.88 -0.51 18.64
C TYR A 166 11.24 0.78 17.90
N SER A 167 12.47 0.95 17.40
CA SER A 167 12.93 2.14 16.67
C SER A 167 13.52 1.81 15.30
N ASP A 168 13.48 2.78 14.38
CA ASP A 168 14.14 2.71 13.07
C ASP A 168 15.62 3.16 13.11
N GLU A 169 16.11 3.66 14.25
CA GLU A 169 17.41 4.32 14.33
C GLU A 169 18.53 3.36 14.78
N ILE A 170 19.47 3.10 13.87
CA ILE A 170 20.72 2.33 14.16
C ILE A 170 21.78 3.23 14.83
N ARG A 171 21.53 4.55 14.93
CA ARG A 171 22.53 5.54 15.37
C ARG A 171 23.01 5.33 16.80
N GLU A 172 22.17 4.75 17.66
CA GLU A 172 22.50 4.50 19.07
C GLU A 172 23.32 3.22 19.28
N LEU A 173 23.43 2.36 18.26
CA LEU A 173 24.16 1.09 18.35
C LEU A 173 25.62 1.30 18.78
N GLY A 174 26.29 2.33 18.24
CA GLY A 174 27.67 2.64 18.60
C GLY A 174 27.82 3.06 20.07
N SER A 175 26.84 3.78 20.63
CA SER A 175 26.85 4.19 22.03
C SER A 175 26.74 2.97 22.95
N ILE A 176 25.79 2.07 22.68
CA ILE A 176 25.59 0.85 23.48
C ILE A 176 26.86 -0.02 23.48
N LEU A 177 27.45 -0.25 22.30
CA LEU A 177 28.66 -1.05 22.18
C LEU A 177 29.82 -0.45 23.01
N ASN A 178 29.97 0.89 22.99
CA ASN A 178 30.99 1.57 23.77
C ASN A 178 30.72 1.52 25.28
N GLU A 179 29.48 1.77 25.71
CA GLU A 179 29.08 1.79 27.12
C GLU A 179 29.31 0.43 27.80
N HIS A 180 29.05 -0.66 27.07
CA HIS A 180 29.24 -2.03 27.57
C HIS A 180 30.62 -2.62 27.26
N ASN A 181 31.56 -1.82 26.70
CA ASN A 181 32.91 -2.26 26.33
C ASN A 181 32.91 -3.47 25.37
N ILE A 182 32.01 -3.48 24.39
CA ILE A 182 31.97 -4.49 23.33
C ILE A 182 33.01 -4.14 22.27
N ILE A 183 34.19 -4.74 22.38
CA ILE A 183 35.33 -4.46 21.51
C ILE A 183 35.53 -5.62 20.54
N PHE A 184 35.31 -5.34 19.26
CA PHE A 184 35.57 -6.30 18.18
C PHE A 184 37.07 -6.47 17.96
N ARG A 185 37.51 -7.70 17.76
CA ARG A 185 38.92 -8.06 17.50
C ARG A 185 39.42 -7.47 16.18
N ASP A 186 38.56 -7.45 15.17
CA ASP A 186 38.87 -7.01 13.82
C ASP A 186 37.60 -6.55 13.08
N GLU A 187 37.78 -5.86 11.95
CA GLU A 187 36.68 -5.35 11.11
C GLU A 187 35.78 -6.47 10.57
N LYS A 188 36.33 -7.67 10.38
CA LYS A 188 35.57 -8.82 9.90
C LYS A 188 34.56 -9.30 10.96
N GLN A 189 34.95 -9.34 12.23
CA GLN A 189 34.06 -9.66 13.35
C GLN A 189 32.95 -8.60 13.49
N LEU A 190 33.27 -7.31 13.31
CA LEU A 190 32.27 -6.23 13.30
C LEU A 190 31.28 -6.39 12.14
N GLN A 191 31.75 -6.71 10.93
CA GLN A 191 30.88 -6.92 9.78
C GLN A 191 29.93 -8.11 9.98
N GLN A 192 30.44 -9.22 10.53
CA GLN A 192 29.61 -10.39 10.86
C GLN A 192 28.48 -10.04 11.83
N PHE A 193 28.79 -9.25 12.86
CA PHE A 193 27.80 -8.75 13.80
C PHE A 193 26.76 -7.85 13.11
N ALA A 194 27.22 -6.90 12.30
CA ALA A 194 26.32 -5.99 11.56
C ALA A 194 25.37 -6.75 10.62
N ASP A 195 25.86 -7.78 9.92
CA ASP A 195 25.05 -8.61 9.04
C ASP A 195 23.96 -9.37 9.82
N LEU A 196 24.31 -9.95 10.98
CA LEU A 196 23.35 -10.63 11.85
C LEU A 196 22.28 -9.68 12.38
N ILE A 197 22.68 -8.49 12.84
CA ILE A 197 21.76 -7.44 13.31
C ILE A 197 20.82 -6.99 12.20
N MET A 198 21.35 -6.71 11.01
CA MET A 198 20.55 -6.29 9.87
C MET A 198 19.58 -7.40 9.43
N HIS A 199 20.01 -8.65 9.49
CA HIS A 199 19.16 -9.79 9.17
C HIS A 199 18.04 -9.95 10.20
N ALA A 200 18.34 -9.89 11.49
CA ALA A 200 17.34 -9.96 12.56
C ALA A 200 16.33 -8.81 12.45
N LYS A 201 16.79 -7.56 12.36
CA LYS A 201 15.91 -6.38 12.23
C LYS A 201 14.97 -6.48 11.03
N ASN A 202 15.48 -6.83 9.85
CA ASN A 202 14.67 -6.88 8.63
C ASN A 202 13.63 -8.01 8.61
N ASN A 203 13.80 -9.02 9.46
CA ASN A 203 12.93 -10.18 9.53
C ASN A 203 12.23 -10.33 10.90
N THR A 204 12.24 -9.28 11.73
CA THR A 204 11.45 -9.20 12.96
C THR A 204 10.13 -8.50 12.67
N ARG A 205 9.04 -9.01 13.24
CA ARG A 205 7.70 -8.40 13.09
C ARG A 205 7.64 -7.09 13.87
N MET A 206 7.04 -6.07 13.27
CA MET A 206 6.99 -4.73 13.86
C MET A 206 5.55 -4.23 13.99
N TRP A 207 5.26 -3.55 15.11
CA TRP A 207 3.97 -2.91 15.34
C TRP A 207 3.67 -1.85 14.29
N GLN A 208 4.65 -1.03 13.90
CA GLN A 208 4.51 -0.01 12.86
C GLN A 208 4.15 -0.62 11.49
N ASN A 209 4.39 -1.92 11.29
CA ASN A 209 4.09 -2.66 10.07
C ASN A 209 2.88 -3.60 10.20
N LYS A 210 2.05 -3.41 11.24
CA LYS A 210 0.89 -4.25 11.55
C LYS A 210 1.22 -5.75 11.54
N GLY A 211 2.34 -6.11 12.19
CA GLY A 211 2.79 -7.49 12.35
C GLY A 211 3.59 -8.06 11.18
N HIS A 212 3.81 -7.31 10.09
CA HIS A 212 4.75 -7.72 9.05
C HIS A 212 6.19 -7.44 9.44
N THR A 213 7.11 -8.24 8.90
CA THR A 213 8.53 -7.89 8.90
C THR A 213 8.82 -6.82 7.83
N PRO A 214 9.88 -6.01 7.98
CA PRO A 214 10.30 -5.09 6.93
C PRO A 214 10.53 -5.76 5.56
N SER A 215 11.09 -6.97 5.54
CA SER A 215 11.30 -7.74 4.31
C SER A 215 10.00 -8.17 3.64
N GLU A 216 9.07 -8.77 4.40
CA GLU A 216 7.74 -9.14 3.92
C GLU A 216 7.01 -7.94 3.35
N LEU A 217 7.01 -6.82 4.09
CA LEU A 217 6.32 -5.61 3.67
C LEU A 217 6.96 -5.03 2.38
N ARG A 218 8.29 -4.99 2.29
CA ARG A 218 8.97 -4.58 1.05
C ARG A 218 8.63 -5.50 -0.13
N GLU A 219 8.49 -6.80 0.08
CA GLU A 219 8.10 -7.73 -0.98
C GLU A 219 6.66 -7.49 -1.44
N ILE A 220 5.72 -7.34 -0.50
CA ILE A 220 4.31 -7.05 -0.78
C ILE A 220 4.17 -5.73 -1.56
N LEU A 221 4.85 -4.68 -1.09
CA LEU A 221 4.82 -3.38 -1.75
C LEU A 221 5.53 -3.47 -3.11
N SER A 222 6.73 -4.03 -3.20
CA SER A 222 7.47 -4.12 -4.47
C SER A 222 6.71 -4.92 -5.53
N LYS A 223 6.05 -6.03 -5.18
CA LYS A 223 5.18 -6.77 -6.11
C LYS A 223 3.98 -5.96 -6.58
N ARG A 224 3.37 -5.17 -5.69
CA ARG A 224 2.26 -4.28 -6.06
C ARG A 224 2.69 -3.12 -6.95
N TYR A 225 3.93 -2.62 -6.81
CA TYR A 225 4.35 -1.34 -7.42
C TYR A 225 5.42 -1.43 -8.51
N LYS A 226 6.15 -2.55 -8.66
CA LYS A 226 7.18 -2.73 -9.72
C LYS A 226 6.62 -2.56 -11.14
N ASN A 227 5.33 -2.82 -11.26
CA ASN A 227 4.57 -2.83 -12.50
C ASN A 227 3.86 -1.50 -12.77
N ILE A 228 3.80 -0.57 -11.82
CA ILE A 228 3.02 0.66 -11.97
C ILE A 228 3.92 1.75 -12.56
N ILE A 229 3.53 2.29 -13.71
CA ILE A 229 4.20 3.44 -14.30
C ILE A 229 3.59 4.72 -13.70
N LYS A 230 4.45 5.53 -13.08
CA LYS A 230 4.09 6.84 -12.50
C LYS A 230 4.05 7.89 -13.62
N PHE A 231 2.94 8.60 -13.76
CA PHE A 231 2.77 9.64 -14.77
C PHE A 231 2.34 10.96 -14.15
N PRO A 232 3.20 11.66 -13.39
CA PRO A 232 3.77 12.95 -13.80
C PRO A 232 4.88 13.53 -12.87
N LYS A 233 6.07 13.62 -13.42
CA LYS A 233 6.94 14.80 -13.51
C LYS A 233 7.84 14.49 -14.69
N LEU A 234 8.46 15.48 -15.30
CA LEU A 234 9.30 15.33 -16.49
C LEU A 234 10.63 14.58 -16.20
N GLU A 235 10.63 13.55 -15.37
CA GLU A 235 11.77 12.68 -15.13
C GLU A 235 11.83 11.61 -16.21
N ARG A 236 12.43 12.04 -17.32
CA ARG A 236 12.78 11.21 -18.46
C ARG A 236 13.87 10.22 -18.05
N THR A 237 13.67 8.92 -18.24
CA THR A 237 14.76 8.11 -18.78
C THR A 237 15.06 8.67 -20.18
N LYS A 238 16.11 9.49 -20.31
CA LYS A 238 16.50 10.07 -21.59
C LYS A 238 17.01 8.95 -22.51
N ILE A 239 16.13 8.39 -23.34
CA ILE A 239 16.52 7.53 -24.47
C ILE A 239 17.34 8.38 -25.44
N LYS A 240 18.57 7.97 -25.78
CA LYS A 240 19.37 8.71 -26.75
C LYS A 240 18.82 8.45 -28.15
N ARG A 241 18.85 9.46 -29.03
CA ARG A 241 18.31 9.37 -30.41
C ARG A 241 18.80 8.15 -31.21
N ASN A 242 19.99 7.63 -30.93
CA ASN A 242 20.59 6.51 -31.65
C ASN A 242 20.41 5.14 -30.96
N ASP A 243 19.86 5.08 -29.74
CA ASP A 243 19.64 3.83 -29.01
C ASP A 243 18.56 2.98 -29.72
N PRO A 244 18.54 1.63 -29.54
CA PRO A 244 17.44 0.79 -29.99
C PRO A 244 16.10 1.32 -29.46
N CYS A 245 15.08 1.34 -30.31
CA CYS A 245 13.77 1.83 -29.91
C CYS A 245 13.14 0.86 -28.89
N PRO A 246 12.67 1.34 -27.73
CA PRO A 246 12.17 0.46 -26.66
C PRO A 246 10.87 -0.28 -27.03
N CYS A 247 10.20 0.10 -28.12
CA CYS A 247 9.03 -0.63 -28.62
C CYS A 247 9.35 -1.99 -29.26
N GLY A 248 10.63 -2.38 -29.38
CA GLY A 248 11.04 -3.67 -29.94
C GLY A 248 11.04 -3.70 -31.48
N SER A 249 10.90 -2.56 -32.16
CA SER A 249 10.83 -2.51 -33.63
C SER A 249 12.14 -2.84 -34.35
N GLY A 250 13.25 -3.03 -33.63
CA GLY A 250 14.59 -3.20 -34.19
C GLY A 250 15.20 -1.93 -34.82
N LYS A 251 14.47 -0.80 -34.86
CA LYS A 251 14.93 0.48 -35.39
C LYS A 251 15.61 1.33 -34.32
N LYS A 252 16.48 2.27 -34.73
CA LYS A 252 16.97 3.34 -33.82
C LYS A 252 15.80 4.22 -33.38
N TYR A 253 15.82 4.72 -32.15
CA TYR A 253 14.76 5.55 -31.57
C TYR A 253 14.36 6.73 -32.49
N LYS A 254 15.35 7.46 -33.04
CA LYS A 254 15.11 8.57 -33.99
C LYS A 254 14.39 8.20 -35.29
N LYS A 255 14.37 6.91 -35.65
CA LYS A 255 13.72 6.37 -36.85
C LYS A 255 12.42 5.62 -36.52
N CYS A 256 11.95 5.71 -35.28
CA CYS A 256 10.77 5.01 -34.78
C CYS A 256 9.98 5.93 -33.85
N CYS A 257 9.86 5.61 -32.55
CA CYS A 257 8.99 6.35 -31.62
C CYS A 257 9.34 7.84 -31.49
N ALA A 258 10.60 8.25 -31.72
CA ALA A 258 10.96 9.67 -31.68
C ALA A 258 10.23 10.52 -32.73
N ILE A 259 9.85 9.95 -33.88
CA ILE A 259 9.13 10.68 -34.93
C ILE A 259 7.77 11.15 -34.38
N PHE A 260 7.11 10.27 -33.64
CA PHE A 260 5.81 10.53 -33.04
C PHE A 260 5.93 11.37 -31.75
N ASP A 261 6.96 11.10 -30.94
CA ASP A 261 7.22 11.84 -29.70
C ASP A 261 7.66 13.30 -29.97
N ASP A 262 8.42 13.56 -31.04
CA ASP A 262 8.81 14.91 -31.45
C ASP A 262 7.59 15.69 -32.02
N ALA A 263 6.68 15.01 -32.73
CA ALA A 263 5.45 15.61 -33.28
C ALA A 263 4.38 15.92 -32.21
N LYS A 264 4.41 15.19 -31.09
CA LYS A 264 3.49 15.32 -29.95
C LYS A 264 2.00 15.12 -30.30
N THR A 265 1.73 14.38 -31.37
CA THR A 265 0.37 14.06 -31.83
C THR A 265 -0.26 12.91 -31.06
N ALA A 266 0.55 12.00 -30.50
CA ALA A 266 0.08 10.83 -29.75
C ALA A 266 -0.30 11.10 -28.28
N GLN A 267 -0.47 12.37 -27.90
CA GLN A 267 -0.83 12.81 -26.57
C GLN A 267 -1.76 14.03 -26.63
N LEU A 268 -2.31 14.41 -25.48
CA LEU A 268 -3.10 15.63 -25.34
C LEU A 268 -2.22 16.87 -25.58
N SER A 269 -2.87 17.96 -26.03
CA SER A 269 -2.21 19.27 -26.05
C SER A 269 -1.84 19.71 -24.61
N PRO A 270 -0.93 20.69 -24.44
CA PRO A 270 -0.61 21.20 -23.10
C PRO A 270 -1.83 21.71 -22.32
N ASP A 271 -2.75 22.40 -23.01
CA ASP A 271 -3.98 22.94 -22.39
C ASP A 271 -4.96 21.82 -22.03
N GLU A 272 -5.11 20.83 -22.91
CA GLU A 272 -5.91 19.62 -22.64
C GLU A 272 -5.33 18.81 -21.48
N SER A 273 -4.01 18.67 -21.40
CA SER A 273 -3.32 18.00 -20.30
C SER A 273 -3.55 18.72 -18.97
N ARG A 274 -3.47 20.06 -18.97
CA ARG A 274 -3.75 20.86 -17.78
C ARG A 274 -5.21 20.69 -17.35
N LEU A 275 -6.15 20.81 -18.29
CA LEU A 275 -7.57 20.60 -18.03
C LEU A 275 -7.85 19.20 -17.46
N PHE A 276 -7.22 18.16 -18.02
CA PHE A 276 -7.30 16.80 -17.48
C PHE A 276 -6.84 16.76 -16.02
N TYR A 277 -5.63 17.23 -15.71
CA TYR A 277 -5.09 17.10 -14.37
C TYR A 277 -5.81 17.96 -13.34
N GLU A 278 -6.24 19.17 -13.67
CA GLU A 278 -7.07 19.96 -12.76
C GLU A 278 -8.40 19.27 -12.47
N THR A 279 -9.03 18.67 -13.48
CA THR A 279 -10.28 17.92 -13.31
C THR A 279 -10.05 16.66 -12.49
N TRP A 280 -8.99 15.92 -12.80
CA TRP A 280 -8.59 14.69 -12.12
C TRP A 280 -8.22 14.92 -10.65
N PHE A 281 -7.35 15.90 -10.36
CA PHE A 281 -6.97 16.22 -8.99
C PHE A 281 -8.11 16.87 -8.21
N GLY A 282 -9.00 17.62 -8.86
CA GLY A 282 -10.26 18.07 -8.25
C GLY A 282 -11.08 16.90 -7.73
N LEU A 283 -11.35 15.92 -8.60
CA LEU A 283 -12.09 14.73 -8.26
C LEU A 283 -11.38 13.87 -7.20
N ILE A 284 -10.08 13.63 -7.36
CA ILE A 284 -9.30 12.84 -6.39
C ILE A 284 -9.22 13.55 -5.03
N SER A 285 -9.06 14.87 -5.00
CA SER A 285 -9.11 15.66 -3.76
C SER A 285 -10.45 15.45 -3.06
N TYR A 286 -11.56 15.61 -3.80
CA TYR A 286 -12.91 15.42 -3.27
C TYR A 286 -13.12 14.00 -2.73
N VAL A 287 -12.77 12.97 -3.49
CA VAL A 287 -12.89 11.57 -3.05
C VAL A 287 -12.07 11.33 -1.78
N ASN A 288 -10.85 11.88 -1.70
CA ASN A 288 -10.03 11.73 -0.52
C ASN A 288 -10.64 12.40 0.72
N GLU A 289 -11.19 13.61 0.58
CA GLU A 289 -11.86 14.33 1.67
C GLU A 289 -13.13 13.60 2.11
N ARG A 290 -13.94 13.15 1.14
CA ARG A 290 -15.21 12.45 1.39
C ARG A 290 -15.03 11.10 2.08
N LYS A 291 -14.02 10.33 1.65
CA LYS A 291 -13.79 8.94 2.12
C LYS A 291 -12.65 8.82 3.13
N SER A 292 -11.92 9.91 3.40
CA SER A 292 -10.75 9.94 4.28
C SER A 292 -9.71 8.84 3.94
N VAL A 293 -9.48 8.62 2.65
CA VAL A 293 -8.69 7.48 2.15
C VAL A 293 -7.23 7.57 2.57
N VAL A 294 -6.63 8.76 2.48
CA VAL A 294 -5.28 9.04 2.98
C VAL A 294 -5.28 10.31 3.83
N ARG A 295 -4.41 10.34 4.85
CA ARG A 295 -4.26 11.50 5.75
C ARG A 295 -3.69 12.74 5.05
N ALA A 296 -2.95 12.55 3.95
CA ALA A 296 -2.32 13.64 3.24
C ALA A 296 -3.36 14.46 2.47
N LYS A 297 -3.25 15.79 2.53
CA LYS A 297 -4.16 16.69 1.82
C LYS A 297 -3.77 16.77 0.34
N ILE A 298 -4.54 16.11 -0.52
CA ILE A 298 -4.41 16.24 -1.98
C ILE A 298 -5.04 17.57 -2.38
N LYS A 299 -4.29 18.40 -3.11
CA LYS A 299 -4.82 19.66 -3.65
C LYS A 299 -5.37 19.48 -5.07
N PRO A 300 -6.40 20.25 -5.47
CA PRO A 300 -6.97 20.23 -6.82
C PRO A 300 -6.10 21.01 -7.83
N GLU A 301 -4.77 20.84 -7.79
CA GLU A 301 -3.81 21.59 -8.61
C GLU A 301 -2.77 20.67 -9.25
N TYR A 302 -2.23 21.10 -10.39
CA TYR A 302 -1.12 20.44 -11.08
C TYR A 302 0.07 21.40 -11.25
N PRO A 303 1.30 21.00 -10.89
CA PRO A 303 1.68 19.71 -10.30
C PRO A 303 1.26 19.56 -8.84
N ASN A 304 0.96 18.33 -8.44
CA ASN A 304 0.66 17.99 -7.06
C ASN A 304 1.91 17.43 -6.36
N THR A 305 2.13 17.74 -5.08
CA THR A 305 3.31 17.32 -4.31
C THR A 305 3.13 15.98 -3.60
N ILE A 306 1.92 15.43 -3.60
CA ILE A 306 1.60 14.17 -2.93
C ILE A 306 2.17 12.98 -3.70
N ASP A 307 2.66 11.99 -2.96
CA ASP A 307 3.21 10.78 -3.56
C ASP A 307 2.16 10.00 -4.37
N TRP A 308 2.59 9.49 -5.53
CA TRP A 308 1.76 8.76 -6.48
C TRP A 308 1.09 7.52 -5.90
N MET A 309 1.70 6.91 -4.88
CA MET A 309 1.14 5.75 -4.20
C MET A 309 -0.06 6.12 -3.34
N MET A 310 -0.05 7.32 -2.73
CA MET A 310 -1.20 7.83 -1.99
C MET A 310 -2.34 8.19 -2.95
N ILE A 311 -2.03 8.89 -4.05
CA ILE A 311 -3.01 9.23 -5.09
C ILE A 311 -3.68 7.96 -5.65
N LYS A 312 -2.91 6.89 -5.89
CA LYS A 312 -3.45 5.61 -6.39
C LYS A 312 -4.50 5.02 -5.45
N LYS A 313 -4.30 5.06 -4.13
CA LYS A 313 -5.28 4.52 -3.17
C LYS A 313 -6.62 5.20 -3.30
N VAL A 314 -6.62 6.53 -3.42
CA VAL A 314 -7.84 7.32 -3.64
C VAL A 314 -8.49 7.00 -4.98
N ARG A 315 -7.67 6.89 -6.03
CA ARG A 315 -8.10 6.48 -7.37
C ARG A 315 -8.76 5.10 -7.36
N ASP A 316 -8.27 4.14 -6.59
CA ASP A 316 -8.86 2.80 -6.53
C ASP A 316 -10.24 2.83 -5.86
N VAL A 317 -10.45 3.69 -4.85
CA VAL A 317 -11.78 3.94 -4.24
C VAL A 317 -12.74 4.54 -5.26
N LEU A 318 -12.31 5.59 -5.99
CA LEU A 318 -13.11 6.22 -7.04
C LEU A 318 -13.64 5.19 -8.06
N TRP A 319 -12.78 4.31 -8.57
CA TRP A 319 -13.19 3.36 -9.60
C TRP A 319 -13.90 2.11 -9.06
N ASN A 320 -13.98 1.95 -7.73
CA ASN A 320 -14.87 0.97 -7.11
C ASN A 320 -16.25 1.58 -6.80
N GLU A 321 -16.32 2.91 -6.66
CA GLU A 321 -17.55 3.67 -6.43
C GLU A 321 -17.68 4.88 -7.39
N PRO A 322 -17.93 4.68 -8.70
CA PRO A 322 -17.99 5.78 -9.67
C PRO A 322 -19.11 6.79 -9.41
N GLU A 323 -20.10 6.46 -8.57
CA GLU A 323 -21.16 7.38 -8.14
C GLU A 323 -20.63 8.59 -7.36
N LEU A 324 -19.43 8.50 -6.79
CA LEU A 324 -18.75 9.65 -6.15
C LEU A 324 -18.52 10.82 -7.12
N ILE A 325 -18.53 10.56 -8.43
CA ILE A 325 -18.47 11.62 -9.44
C ILE A 325 -19.76 12.46 -9.42
N ASN A 326 -20.92 11.83 -9.24
CA ASN A 326 -22.20 12.55 -9.14
C ASN A 326 -22.25 13.37 -7.85
N GLU A 327 -21.74 12.82 -6.74
CA GLU A 327 -21.61 13.57 -5.48
C GLU A 327 -20.68 14.79 -5.67
N TYR A 328 -19.53 14.61 -6.33
CA TYR A 328 -18.61 15.71 -6.62
C TYR A 328 -19.25 16.82 -7.45
N ILE A 329 -19.97 16.46 -8.51
CA ILE A 329 -20.69 17.41 -9.37
C ILE A 329 -21.79 18.13 -8.59
N GLY A 330 -22.50 17.45 -7.69
CA GLY A 330 -23.60 18.02 -6.92
C GLY A 330 -23.16 18.90 -5.75
N GLU A 331 -22.01 18.62 -5.15
CA GLU A 331 -21.51 19.32 -3.95
C GLU A 331 -20.45 20.40 -4.26
N THR A 332 -19.92 20.48 -5.49
CA THR A 332 -18.87 21.44 -5.87
C THR A 332 -19.27 22.31 -7.05
N GLU A 333 -18.98 23.61 -6.97
CA GLU A 333 -19.15 24.52 -8.11
C GLU A 333 -18.05 24.27 -9.15
N LEU A 334 -18.45 23.78 -10.33
CA LEU A 334 -17.54 23.39 -11.41
C LEU A 334 -17.94 24.08 -12.73
N PRO A 335 -16.98 24.47 -13.58
CA PRO A 335 -17.28 24.88 -14.94
C PRO A 335 -18.00 23.76 -15.72
N GLN A 336 -18.96 24.13 -16.57
CA GLN A 336 -19.75 23.16 -17.35
C GLN A 336 -18.87 22.17 -18.13
N GLU A 337 -17.75 22.63 -18.69
CA GLU A 337 -16.80 21.78 -19.39
C GLU A 337 -16.25 20.64 -18.52
N LYS A 338 -15.96 20.90 -17.23
CA LYS A 338 -15.49 19.86 -16.30
C LYS A 338 -16.63 18.91 -15.93
N ILE A 339 -17.85 19.43 -15.78
CA ILE A 339 -19.05 18.61 -15.52
C ILE A 339 -19.28 17.62 -16.67
N ASP A 340 -19.22 18.07 -17.91
CA ASP A 340 -19.43 17.22 -19.09
C ASP A 340 -18.38 16.10 -19.17
N ILE A 341 -17.11 16.44 -18.92
CA ILE A 341 -16.01 15.47 -18.84
C ILE A 341 -16.25 14.43 -17.74
N LEU A 342 -16.63 14.87 -16.53
CA LEU A 342 -16.86 14.00 -15.39
C LEU A 342 -18.05 13.06 -15.63
N MET A 343 -19.13 13.55 -16.23
CA MET A 343 -20.31 12.73 -16.58
C MET A 343 -19.95 11.64 -17.60
N LEU A 344 -19.11 11.96 -18.58
CA LEU A 344 -18.56 10.98 -19.51
C LEU A 344 -17.67 9.96 -18.79
N TRP A 345 -16.79 10.38 -17.89
CA TRP A 345 -15.97 9.46 -17.10
C TRP A 345 -16.84 8.52 -16.27
N ARG A 346 -17.86 9.03 -15.57
CA ARG A 346 -18.77 8.22 -14.76
C ARG A 346 -19.48 7.15 -15.60
N SER A 347 -20.01 7.52 -16.74
CA SER A 347 -20.88 6.65 -17.55
C SER A 347 -20.15 5.75 -18.55
N LYS A 348 -18.97 6.16 -19.03
CA LYS A 348 -18.30 5.52 -20.17
C LYS A 348 -16.85 5.08 -19.87
N HIS A 349 -16.35 5.26 -18.64
CA HIS A 349 -15.02 4.72 -18.29
C HIS A 349 -14.97 3.21 -18.52
N LYS A 350 -13.78 2.72 -18.85
CA LYS A 350 -13.53 1.29 -19.01
C LYS A 350 -12.31 0.86 -18.22
N LYS A 351 -12.55 0.28 -17.04
CA LYS A 351 -11.53 -0.37 -16.22
C LYS A 351 -11.26 -1.78 -16.76
N GLY A 352 -10.00 -2.15 -16.90
CA GLY A 352 -9.67 -3.54 -17.20
C GLY A 352 -8.29 -3.73 -17.80
N MET A 353 -8.18 -4.88 -18.47
CA MET A 353 -6.96 -5.41 -19.05
C MET A 353 -6.93 -5.09 -20.54
N PHE A 354 -5.84 -4.49 -21.01
CA PHE A 354 -5.64 -4.08 -22.40
C PHE A 354 -4.30 -4.59 -22.90
N LEU A 355 -4.29 -5.15 -24.11
CA LEU A 355 -3.07 -5.62 -24.76
C LEU A 355 -2.64 -4.58 -25.80
N ILE A 356 -1.59 -3.81 -25.51
CA ILE A 356 -1.04 -2.86 -26.49
C ILE A 356 -0.33 -3.66 -27.58
N MET A 357 -0.73 -3.46 -28.83
CA MET A 357 -0.23 -4.19 -29.99
C MET A 357 0.64 -3.32 -30.90
N GLU A 358 0.38 -2.01 -30.93
CA GLU A 358 1.02 -1.11 -31.89
C GLU A 358 1.12 0.32 -31.32
N TYR A 359 2.14 1.07 -31.74
CA TYR A 359 2.21 2.52 -31.55
C TYR A 359 2.09 3.22 -32.91
N ARG A 360 1.02 4.00 -33.09
CA ARG A 360 0.74 4.81 -34.28
C ARG A 360 1.07 6.30 -34.02
N PRO A 361 1.16 7.14 -35.07
CA PRO A 361 1.46 8.56 -34.90
C PRO A 361 0.49 9.32 -33.98
N GLU A 362 -0.78 8.92 -33.94
CA GLU A 362 -1.83 9.61 -33.19
C GLU A 362 -2.18 8.97 -31.84
N TYR A 363 -1.82 7.70 -31.62
CA TYR A 363 -2.21 6.94 -30.42
C TYR A 363 -1.50 5.57 -30.34
N ALA A 364 -1.55 4.93 -29.18
CA ALA A 364 -1.28 3.50 -29.05
C ALA A 364 -2.55 2.69 -29.37
N VAL A 365 -2.40 1.52 -30.01
CA VAL A 365 -3.51 0.63 -30.33
C VAL A 365 -3.53 -0.53 -29.34
N ALA A 366 -4.66 -0.70 -28.67
CA ALA A 366 -4.86 -1.76 -27.68
C ALA A 366 -6.03 -2.68 -28.06
N ILE A 367 -5.86 -3.98 -27.86
CA ILE A 367 -6.94 -4.97 -27.91
C ILE A 367 -7.57 -5.09 -26.52
N ALA A 368 -8.90 -5.05 -26.46
CA ALA A 368 -9.65 -5.50 -25.29
C ALA A 368 -11.07 -5.96 -25.67
N PRO A 369 -11.65 -6.93 -24.95
CA PRO A 369 -13.01 -7.38 -25.18
C PRO A 369 -14.03 -6.30 -24.77
N ASN A 370 -15.14 -6.22 -25.50
CA ASN A 370 -16.31 -5.44 -25.09
C ASN A 370 -17.16 -6.17 -24.02
N SER A 371 -18.28 -5.59 -23.61
CA SER A 371 -19.21 -6.19 -22.64
C SER A 371 -19.81 -7.54 -23.09
N GLN A 372 -19.74 -7.85 -24.39
CA GLN A 372 -20.22 -9.10 -24.98
C GLN A 372 -19.08 -10.10 -25.24
N GLY A 373 -17.85 -9.79 -24.80
CA GLY A 373 -16.67 -10.64 -25.00
C GLY A 373 -16.06 -10.57 -26.41
N LYS A 374 -16.51 -9.66 -27.27
CA LYS A 374 -15.92 -9.46 -28.61
C LYS A 374 -14.71 -8.53 -28.53
N ASP A 375 -13.58 -8.98 -29.08
CA ASP A 375 -12.36 -8.15 -29.16
C ASP A 375 -12.57 -6.93 -30.05
N LEU A 376 -12.16 -5.77 -29.53
CA LEU A 376 -12.17 -4.47 -30.20
C LEU A 376 -10.79 -3.81 -30.08
N LEU A 377 -10.51 -2.87 -30.99
CA LEU A 377 -9.31 -2.05 -30.96
C LEU A 377 -9.63 -0.65 -30.42
N TYR A 378 -8.78 -0.17 -29.52
CA TYR A 378 -8.87 1.15 -28.91
C TYR A 378 -7.63 1.97 -29.22
N GLY A 379 -7.83 3.20 -29.73
CA GLY A 379 -6.78 4.19 -29.95
C GLY A 379 -6.60 5.06 -28.71
N ILE A 380 -5.56 4.80 -27.92
CA ILE A 380 -5.30 5.44 -26.63
C ILE A 380 -4.24 6.53 -26.80
N LYS A 381 -4.61 7.79 -26.53
CA LYS A 381 -3.70 8.93 -26.45
C LYS A 381 -3.06 9.04 -25.07
N GLY A 382 -1.83 9.52 -25.08
CA GLY A 382 -1.12 9.98 -23.90
C GLY A 382 -1.76 11.20 -23.25
N ILE A 383 -1.54 11.43 -21.95
CA ILE A 383 -1.87 12.71 -21.32
C ILE A 383 -0.73 13.71 -21.61
N CYS A 384 0.35 13.70 -20.83
CA CYS A 384 1.52 14.56 -21.09
C CYS A 384 2.51 13.97 -22.10
N ASN A 385 2.66 12.65 -22.09
CA ASN A 385 3.57 11.89 -22.96
C ASN A 385 2.75 10.84 -23.70
N SER A 386 3.15 10.50 -24.92
CA SER A 386 2.57 9.37 -25.66
C SER A 386 2.65 8.08 -24.82
N VAL A 387 1.73 7.14 -25.04
CA VAL A 387 1.75 5.84 -24.36
C VAL A 387 3.05 5.06 -24.67
N ALA A 388 3.60 5.23 -25.88
CA ALA A 388 4.88 4.62 -26.26
C ALA A 388 6.05 5.13 -25.41
N ASN A 389 6.12 6.46 -25.24
CA ASN A 389 7.15 7.12 -24.43
C ASN A 389 7.02 6.79 -22.94
N ALA A 390 5.77 6.66 -22.50
CA ALA A 390 5.36 6.29 -21.17
C ALA A 390 5.77 4.86 -20.79
N LEU A 391 5.47 3.89 -21.65
CA LEU A 391 5.70 2.47 -21.36
C LEU A 391 7.17 2.06 -21.54
N GLN A 392 7.82 2.50 -22.63
CA GLN A 392 9.16 2.06 -23.02
C GLN A 392 9.35 0.52 -22.97
N ARG A 393 8.32 -0.24 -23.40
CA ARG A 393 8.34 -1.71 -23.45
C ARG A 393 8.18 -2.22 -24.88
N GLU A 394 8.75 -3.41 -25.11
CA GLU A 394 8.54 -4.18 -26.33
C GLU A 394 7.08 -4.62 -26.44
N LEU A 395 6.57 -4.66 -27.67
CA LEU A 395 5.22 -5.10 -27.97
C LEU A 395 5.16 -6.61 -28.28
N PRO A 396 4.02 -7.28 -28.02
CA PRO A 396 2.85 -6.76 -27.34
C PRO A 396 3.05 -6.65 -25.82
N VAL A 397 2.41 -5.68 -25.17
CA VAL A 397 2.49 -5.48 -23.72
C VAL A 397 1.10 -5.47 -23.09
N GLN A 398 0.93 -6.28 -22.05
CA GLN A 398 -0.30 -6.35 -21.28
C GLN A 398 -0.28 -5.26 -20.21
N ILE A 399 -1.34 -4.46 -20.16
CA ILE A 399 -1.53 -3.43 -19.16
C ILE A 399 -2.90 -3.57 -18.47
N GLU A 400 -3.00 -3.03 -17.26
CA GLU A 400 -4.23 -2.76 -16.55
C GLU A 400 -4.35 -1.25 -16.31
N THR A 401 -5.47 -0.64 -16.72
CA THR A 401 -5.72 0.80 -16.56
C THR A 401 -7.22 1.09 -16.61
N VAL A 402 -7.61 2.36 -16.45
CA VAL A 402 -8.96 2.84 -16.72
C VAL A 402 -8.90 3.77 -17.92
N LEU A 403 -9.54 3.36 -19.01
CA LEU A 403 -9.71 4.23 -20.18
C LEU A 403 -10.83 5.23 -19.93
N LEU A 404 -10.59 6.48 -20.32
CA LEU A 404 -11.49 7.59 -20.13
C LEU A 404 -11.79 8.30 -21.46
N PRO A 405 -13.06 8.63 -21.75
CA PRO A 405 -13.38 9.61 -22.78
C PRO A 405 -12.86 11.00 -22.39
N PHE A 406 -12.27 11.71 -23.35
CA PHE A 406 -11.83 13.09 -23.14
C PHE A 406 -11.81 13.86 -24.47
N LYS A 407 -12.78 14.75 -24.68
CA LYS A 407 -12.86 15.63 -25.87
C LYS A 407 -12.67 14.88 -27.20
N GLY A 408 -13.48 13.85 -27.44
CA GLY A 408 -13.42 13.04 -28.67
C GLY A 408 -12.24 12.06 -28.74
N LYS A 409 -11.52 11.85 -27.63
CA LYS A 409 -10.33 10.99 -27.56
C LYS A 409 -10.49 9.95 -26.46
N ILE A 410 -9.75 8.85 -26.56
CA ILE A 410 -9.55 7.92 -25.44
C ILE A 410 -8.21 8.21 -24.78
N ILE A 411 -8.22 8.47 -23.49
CA ILE A 411 -7.03 8.59 -22.64
C ILE A 411 -7.10 7.55 -21.51
N TYR A 412 -6.18 7.63 -20.56
CA TYR A 412 -6.20 6.84 -19.32
C TYR A 412 -6.24 7.77 -18.10
N ASP A 413 -6.48 7.21 -16.93
CA ASP A 413 -6.65 7.93 -15.66
C ASP A 413 -5.33 8.32 -14.96
N SER A 414 -4.27 8.56 -15.72
CA SER A 414 -2.90 8.82 -15.21
C SER A 414 -2.22 7.62 -14.53
N PHE A 415 -2.87 6.46 -14.40
CA PHE A 415 -2.27 5.24 -13.86
C PHE A 415 -2.29 4.09 -14.88
N MET A 416 -1.14 3.41 -15.04
CA MET A 416 -1.05 2.21 -15.85
C MET A 416 -0.18 1.18 -15.13
N SER A 417 -0.74 -0.01 -14.92
CA SER A 417 0.01 -1.16 -14.39
C SER A 417 0.40 -2.06 -15.55
N VAL A 418 1.68 -2.25 -15.79
CA VAL A 418 2.22 -3.18 -16.78
C VAL A 418 2.31 -4.57 -16.18
N ILE A 419 1.83 -5.58 -16.86
CA ILE A 419 1.99 -6.95 -16.42
C ILE A 419 3.22 -7.53 -17.11
N ASP A 420 4.28 -7.76 -16.33
CA ASP A 420 5.56 -8.31 -16.79
C ASP A 420 5.43 -9.80 -17.20
N ILE A 421 4.74 -10.06 -18.31
CA ILE A 421 4.63 -11.37 -18.96
C ILE A 421 5.37 -11.32 -20.30
N ARG A 422 6.23 -12.33 -20.56
CA ARG A 422 6.81 -12.54 -21.88
C ARG A 422 5.92 -13.47 -22.69
N PHE A 423 5.47 -13.02 -23.86
CA PHE A 423 4.69 -13.84 -24.77
C PHE A 423 5.60 -14.66 -25.70
N GLY A 424 5.40 -15.97 -25.73
CA GLY A 424 6.06 -16.87 -26.69
C GLY A 424 5.55 -16.67 -28.12
N GLY A 425 6.22 -17.30 -29.10
CA GLY A 425 5.91 -17.15 -30.54
C GLY A 425 4.44 -17.42 -30.89
N GLY A 426 3.89 -18.56 -30.47
CA GLY A 426 2.49 -18.90 -30.77
C GLY A 426 1.46 -17.95 -30.16
N ALA A 427 1.72 -17.39 -28.98
CA ALA A 427 0.83 -16.37 -28.38
C ALA A 427 0.87 -15.06 -29.19
N ARG A 428 2.05 -14.67 -29.67
CA ARG A 428 2.21 -13.48 -30.53
C ARG A 428 1.49 -13.65 -31.85
N GLU A 429 1.59 -14.82 -32.49
CA GLU A 429 0.85 -15.14 -33.72
C GLU A 429 -0.66 -15.06 -33.52
N LEU A 430 -1.18 -15.65 -32.44
CA LEU A 430 -2.60 -15.55 -32.10
C LEU A 430 -3.06 -14.10 -31.93
N PHE A 431 -2.29 -13.26 -31.23
CA PHE A 431 -2.64 -11.85 -31.06
C PHE A 431 -2.61 -11.07 -32.38
N SER A 432 -1.67 -11.40 -33.28
CA SER A 432 -1.63 -10.85 -34.64
C SER A 432 -2.86 -11.26 -35.45
N GLU A 433 -3.29 -12.52 -35.39
CA GLU A 433 -4.52 -12.97 -36.07
C GLU A 433 -5.77 -12.25 -35.56
N ILE A 434 -5.89 -12.10 -34.23
CA ILE A 434 -6.97 -11.32 -33.61
C ILE A 434 -6.92 -9.87 -34.10
N TYR A 435 -5.73 -9.26 -34.08
CA TYR A 435 -5.54 -7.89 -34.56
C TYR A 435 -5.99 -7.75 -36.02
N ASP A 436 -5.54 -8.62 -36.92
CA ASP A 436 -5.85 -8.58 -38.37
C ASP A 436 -7.34 -8.82 -38.67
N LYS A 437 -8.02 -9.60 -37.81
CA LYS A 437 -9.47 -9.78 -37.90
C LYS A 437 -10.22 -8.53 -37.45
N VAL A 438 -9.83 -7.95 -36.32
CA VAL A 438 -10.56 -6.85 -35.69
C VAL A 438 -10.28 -5.52 -36.38
N ILE A 439 -9.08 -5.29 -36.92
CA ILE A 439 -8.72 -4.04 -37.61
C ILE A 439 -9.62 -3.73 -38.81
N LYS A 440 -10.22 -4.76 -39.43
CA LYS A 440 -11.21 -4.61 -40.51
C LYS A 440 -12.50 -3.90 -40.06
N HIS A 441 -12.77 -3.89 -38.76
CA HIS A 441 -13.89 -3.17 -38.15
C HIS A 441 -13.53 -1.75 -37.68
N GLY A 442 -12.29 -1.31 -37.91
CA GLY A 442 -11.79 -0.01 -37.49
C GLY A 442 -11.24 0.01 -36.06
N ILE A 443 -10.72 1.17 -35.67
CA ILE A 443 -10.21 1.47 -34.33
C ILE A 443 -11.16 2.45 -33.67
N ILE A 444 -11.53 2.18 -32.42
CA ILE A 444 -12.35 3.07 -31.62
C ILE A 444 -11.46 4.16 -31.04
N GLU A 445 -11.68 5.40 -31.47
CA GLU A 445 -10.87 6.56 -31.07
C GLU A 445 -11.60 7.48 -30.07
N SER A 446 -12.88 7.23 -29.80
CA SER A 446 -13.68 7.92 -28.77
C SER A 446 -14.66 6.97 -28.08
N LEU A 447 -14.90 7.20 -26.78
CA LEU A 447 -15.94 6.52 -25.99
C LEU A 447 -17.17 7.40 -25.76
N ASP A 448 -17.24 8.57 -26.41
CA ASP A 448 -18.33 9.55 -26.22
C ASP A 448 -19.68 9.03 -26.73
N THR A 449 -19.66 8.10 -27.70
CA THR A 449 -20.84 7.51 -28.35
C THR A 449 -21.38 6.28 -27.64
#